data_AF-A0A371C5Y0-F1
#
_entry.id   AF-A0A371C5Y0-F1
#
_cell.length_a   1.000
_cell.length_b   1.000
_cell.length_c   1.000
_cell.angle_alpha   90.00
_cell.angle_beta   90.00
_cell.angle_gamma   90.00
#
_symmetry.space_group_name_H-M   'P 1'
#
loop_
_entity.id
_entity.type
_entity.pdbx_description
1 polymer ?
#
loop_
_entity_poly.entity_id
_entity_poly.type
_entity_poly.pdbx_seq_one_letter_code
_entity_poly.pdbx_strand_id
1 'polypeptide(L)'
;MLKHTKTGAKTFQRAYSSSTNTWTVSQTITDKKSVFVGRAIHISSESDAKEKLQQLWADKSMKKATHQIYAWKSGNESGFDNGGEAPGGSKLMELLSKRDDGVLVLVTRWYGGVSIGGARFRHIVRCGQEALTQLK
;
A
#
# COMPACT_ATOMS: atom_id res chain seq x y z
N MET A 1 36.37 -34.43 -38.88
CA MET A 1 34.94 -34.16 -39.16
C MET A 1 34.16 -34.91 -38.09
N LEU A 2 33.39 -34.35 -37.16
CA LEU A 2 32.62 -33.11 -37.07
C LEU A 2 32.92 -32.38 -35.75
N LYS A 3 32.97 -31.05 -35.80
CA LYS A 3 32.85 -30.17 -34.64
C LYS A 3 31.35 -30.05 -34.31
N HIS A 4 30.96 -30.22 -33.06
CA HIS A 4 29.70 -29.68 -32.55
C HIS A 4 29.95 -28.90 -31.26
N THR A 5 29.76 -27.60 -31.38
CA THR A 5 29.62 -26.60 -30.32
C THR A 5 28.22 -26.68 -29.70
N LYS A 6 28.10 -26.32 -28.41
CA LYS A 6 27.10 -25.37 -27.85
C LYS A 6 27.34 -25.22 -26.34
N THR A 7 27.87 -24.09 -25.87
CA THR A 7 27.15 -22.89 -25.35
C THR A 7 26.47 -23.14 -24.00
N GLY A 8 26.88 -22.36 -22.99
CA GLY A 8 26.57 -22.60 -21.58
C GLY A 8 25.18 -22.19 -21.09
N ALA A 9 24.99 -22.33 -19.78
CA ALA A 9 23.95 -21.64 -19.04
C ALA A 9 24.52 -21.23 -17.67
N LYS A 10 24.51 -19.92 -17.46
CA LYS A 10 24.85 -19.24 -16.21
C LYS A 10 23.95 -19.77 -15.10
N THR A 11 24.52 -20.04 -13.94
CA THR A 11 23.81 -20.35 -12.70
C THR A 11 22.86 -19.18 -12.37
N PHE A 12 21.58 -19.33 -12.72
CA PHE A 12 20.55 -18.38 -12.32
C PHE A 12 20.23 -18.61 -10.84
N GLN A 13 20.75 -17.69 -10.06
CA GLN A 13 20.38 -17.28 -8.72
C GLN A 13 18.95 -17.67 -8.32
N ARG A 14 18.82 -18.49 -7.26
CA ARG A 14 17.54 -18.69 -6.59
C ARG A 14 17.71 -18.92 -5.10
N ALA A 15 17.45 -17.85 -4.36
CA ALA A 15 16.65 -17.85 -3.13
C ALA A 15 16.60 -16.41 -2.60
N TYR A 16 15.79 -15.55 -3.20
CA TYR A 16 15.28 -14.42 -2.43
C TYR A 16 14.26 -14.99 -1.46
N SER A 17 14.65 -14.96 -0.19
CA SER A 17 13.88 -15.32 0.99
C SER A 17 12.45 -14.80 0.91
N SER A 18 11.49 -15.66 1.29
CA SER A 18 10.07 -15.40 1.47
C SER A 18 9.76 -14.01 2.06
N SER A 19 9.61 -12.99 1.20
CA SER A 19 8.94 -11.76 1.60
C SER A 19 7.46 -12.09 1.77
N THR A 20 6.99 -12.05 3.01
CA THR A 20 5.60 -12.34 3.34
C THR A 20 4.69 -11.35 2.60
N ASN A 21 4.01 -11.82 1.55
CA ASN A 21 3.04 -11.07 0.74
C ASN A 21 1.74 -10.86 1.53
N THR A 22 1.84 -10.29 2.73
CA THR A 22 0.74 -10.18 3.69
C THR A 22 0.58 -8.73 4.09
N TRP A 23 -0.64 -8.24 3.96
CA TRP A 23 -1.00 -6.91 4.44
C TRP A 23 -0.96 -6.87 5.97
N THR A 24 -0.24 -5.91 6.50
CA THR A 24 -0.42 -5.46 7.88
C THR A 24 -1.61 -4.52 7.93
N VAL A 25 -2.33 -4.49 9.06
CA VAL A 25 -3.62 -3.80 9.17
C VAL A 25 -3.66 -3.00 10.47
N SER A 26 -4.04 -1.72 10.38
CA SER A 26 -4.22 -0.87 11.57
C SER A 26 -5.39 -1.33 12.44
N GLN A 27 -5.51 -0.77 13.64
CA GLN A 27 -6.79 -0.84 14.34
C GLN A 27 -7.85 -0.09 13.53
N THR A 28 -9.10 -0.53 13.66
CA THR A 28 -10.24 0.13 13.00
C THR A 28 -10.62 1.38 13.80
N ILE A 29 -10.66 2.53 13.13
CA ILE A 29 -11.18 3.77 13.73
C ILE A 29 -12.60 3.99 13.21
N THR A 30 -13.54 4.24 14.13
CA THR A 30 -14.90 4.67 13.78
C THR A 30 -15.17 6.05 14.38
N ASP A 31 -15.63 6.99 13.54
CA ASP A 31 -15.99 8.35 13.96
C ASP A 31 -17.20 8.83 13.16
N LYS A 32 -18.29 9.18 13.84
CA LYS A 32 -19.60 9.54 13.25
C LYS A 32 -20.00 8.60 12.09
N LYS A 33 -19.95 7.29 12.36
CA LYS A 33 -20.23 6.19 11.41
C LYS A 33 -19.25 6.06 10.23
N SER A 34 -18.30 6.99 10.07
CA SER A 34 -17.20 6.78 9.15
C SER A 34 -16.22 5.76 9.73
N VAL A 35 -15.82 4.78 8.92
CA VAL A 35 -14.89 3.73 9.31
C VAL A 35 -13.59 3.90 8.53
N PHE A 36 -12.46 3.80 9.21
CA PHE A 36 -11.12 3.91 8.64
C PHE A 36 -10.30 2.66 8.99
N VAL A 37 -9.61 2.12 7.98
CA VAL A 37 -8.66 1.02 8.14
C VAL A 37 -7.44 1.28 7.28
N GLY A 38 -6.27 1.31 7.91
CA GLY A 38 -4.97 1.40 7.24
C GLY A 38 -4.42 0.01 6.96
N ARG A 39 -3.72 -0.12 5.83
CA ARG A 39 -3.03 -1.33 5.42
C ARG A 39 -1.66 -0.97 4.84
N ALA A 40 -0.64 -1.77 5.13
CA ALA A 40 0.68 -1.60 4.54
C ALA A 40 1.27 -2.94 4.12
N ILE A 41 2.05 -2.93 3.04
CA ILE A 41 2.70 -4.11 2.48
C ILE A 41 4.01 -3.72 1.79
N HIS A 42 4.96 -4.65 1.77
CA HIS A 42 6.17 -4.53 0.96
C HIS A 42 5.85 -4.64 -0.53
N ILE A 43 6.53 -3.84 -1.32
CA ILE A 43 6.46 -3.80 -2.79
C ILE A 43 7.86 -3.71 -3.38
N SER A 44 7.99 -4.10 -4.63
CA SER A 44 9.26 -4.08 -5.38
C SER A 44 9.30 -3.08 -6.55
N SER A 45 8.14 -2.57 -6.97
CA SER A 45 8.01 -1.59 -8.06
C SER A 45 6.63 -0.94 -8.06
N GLU A 46 6.43 0.06 -8.93
CA GLU A 46 5.10 0.62 -9.21
C GLU A 46 4.11 -0.46 -9.69
N SER A 47 4.55 -1.36 -10.58
CA SER A 47 3.69 -2.42 -11.11
C SER A 47 3.21 -3.36 -10.02
N ASP A 48 4.12 -3.76 -9.11
CA ASP A 48 3.79 -4.58 -7.95
C ASP A 48 2.78 -3.86 -7.05
N ALA A 49 2.98 -2.57 -6.77
CA ALA A 49 2.02 -1.76 -6.01
C ALA A 49 0.62 -1.75 -6.65
N LYS A 50 0.54 -1.55 -7.98
CA LYS A 50 -0.72 -1.57 -8.74
C LYS A 50 -1.39 -2.95 -8.67
N GLU A 51 -0.63 -4.03 -8.79
CA GLU A 51 -1.13 -5.39 -8.67
C GLU A 51 -1.69 -5.68 -7.26
N LYS A 52 -0.98 -5.29 -6.20
CA LYS A 52 -1.49 -5.44 -4.81
C LYS A 52 -2.79 -4.69 -4.59
N LEU A 53 -2.89 -3.45 -5.08
CA LEU A 53 -4.10 -2.64 -4.98
C LEU A 53 -5.27 -3.31 -5.71
N GLN A 54 -5.05 -3.77 -6.95
CA GLN A 54 -6.10 -4.46 -7.73
C GLN A 54 -6.58 -5.75 -7.05
N GLN A 55 -5.66 -6.56 -6.51
CA GLN A 55 -5.99 -7.77 -5.76
C GLN A 55 -6.85 -7.44 -4.55
N LEU A 56 -6.44 -6.44 -3.76
CA LEU A 56 -7.17 -6.03 -2.57
C LEU A 56 -8.55 -5.44 -2.92
N TRP A 57 -8.68 -4.68 -4.00
CA TRP A 57 -9.97 -4.10 -4.43
C TRP A 57 -10.94 -5.11 -5.04
N ALA A 58 -10.49 -6.33 -5.35
CA ALA A 58 -11.39 -7.41 -5.73
C ALA A 58 -12.34 -7.81 -4.58
N ASP A 59 -11.94 -7.58 -3.32
CA ASP A 59 -12.74 -7.89 -2.13
C ASP A 59 -14.04 -7.09 -2.06
N LYS A 60 -15.13 -7.77 -1.71
CA LYS A 60 -16.48 -7.18 -1.68
C LYS A 60 -16.60 -5.98 -0.74
N SER A 61 -15.88 -5.97 0.38
CA SER A 61 -15.90 -4.85 1.34
C SER A 61 -15.19 -3.62 0.77
N MET A 62 -14.10 -3.82 0.04
CA MET A 62 -13.29 -2.75 -0.56
C MET A 62 -14.03 -2.07 -1.70
N LYS A 63 -14.82 -2.81 -2.49
CA LYS A 63 -15.71 -2.26 -3.53
C LYS A 63 -16.78 -1.32 -2.99
N LYS A 64 -17.14 -1.44 -1.71
CA LYS A 64 -18.11 -0.56 -1.04
C LYS A 64 -17.46 0.65 -0.38
N ALA A 65 -16.13 0.75 -0.40
CA ALA A 65 -15.43 1.90 0.17
C ALA A 65 -15.69 3.15 -0.67
N THR A 66 -15.95 4.26 0.01
CA THR A 66 -16.11 5.57 -0.63
C THR A 66 -14.78 6.20 -1.02
N HIS A 67 -13.72 5.91 -0.27
CA HIS A 67 -12.40 6.48 -0.51
C HIS A 67 -11.31 5.44 -0.27
N GLN A 68 -10.38 5.37 -1.22
CA GLN A 68 -9.22 4.51 -1.18
C GLN A 68 -8.00 5.43 -1.38
N ILE A 69 -7.38 5.82 -0.27
CA ILE A 69 -6.29 6.80 -0.23
C ILE A 69 -4.98 6.04 -0.07
N TYR A 70 -4.03 6.19 -0.97
CA TYR A 70 -2.77 5.43 -0.88
C TYR A 70 -1.55 6.26 -1.24
N ALA A 71 -0.39 5.79 -0.79
CA ALA A 71 0.92 6.25 -1.19
C ALA A 71 1.88 5.06 -1.26
N TRP A 72 2.88 5.13 -2.13
CA TRP A 72 3.90 4.10 -2.27
C TRP A 72 5.25 4.71 -2.64
N LYS A 73 6.33 4.01 -2.26
CA LYS A 73 7.71 4.35 -2.65
C LYS A 73 8.47 3.07 -2.95
N SER A 74 9.19 3.05 -4.06
CA SER A 74 10.07 1.94 -4.46
C SER A 74 11.23 2.47 -5.30
N GLY A 75 12.44 2.31 -4.81
CA GLY A 75 13.66 2.88 -5.39
C GLY A 75 13.61 4.41 -5.45
N ASN A 76 13.80 4.93 -6.66
CA ASN A 76 13.75 6.36 -6.95
C ASN A 76 12.34 6.84 -7.34
N GLU A 77 11.35 5.95 -7.33
CA GLU A 77 9.99 6.24 -7.72
C GLU A 77 9.06 6.28 -6.52
N SER A 78 8.04 7.13 -6.61
CA SER A 78 6.99 7.22 -5.60
C SER A 78 5.72 7.78 -6.21
N GLY A 79 4.59 7.50 -5.60
CA GLY A 79 3.30 8.01 -6.06
C GLY A 79 2.25 7.96 -4.96
N PHE A 80 1.21 8.77 -5.09
CA PHE A 80 0.06 8.76 -4.19
C PHE A 80 -1.23 9.09 -4.92
N ASP A 81 -2.34 8.69 -4.33
CA ASP A 81 -3.69 9.09 -4.74
C ASP A 81 -4.48 9.52 -3.50
N ASN A 82 -5.21 10.61 -3.65
CA ASN A 82 -6.06 11.13 -2.59
C ASN A 82 -7.38 10.35 -2.45
N GLY A 83 -7.76 9.52 -3.41
CA GLY A 83 -9.00 8.75 -3.36
C GLY A 83 -10.26 9.62 -3.22
N GLY A 84 -10.22 10.85 -3.76
CA GLY A 84 -11.26 11.88 -3.57
C GLY A 84 -11.19 12.64 -2.24
N GLU A 85 -10.23 12.36 -1.36
CA GLU A 85 -10.04 13.05 -0.07
C GLU A 85 -8.73 13.82 -0.01
N ALA A 86 -8.54 14.82 -0.86
CA ALA A 86 -7.35 15.67 -0.78
C ALA A 86 -7.32 16.45 0.56
N PRO A 87 -6.15 16.57 1.24
CA PRO A 87 -4.81 16.12 0.84
C PRO A 87 -4.39 14.78 1.50
N GLY A 88 -5.25 13.77 1.54
CA GLY A 88 -5.03 12.51 2.25
C GLY A 88 -3.86 11.68 1.71
N GLY A 89 -3.72 11.58 0.38
CA GLY A 89 -2.65 10.78 -0.25
C GLY A 89 -1.28 11.40 -0.03
N SER A 90 -1.16 12.72 -0.16
CA SER A 90 0.10 13.42 0.12
C SER A 90 0.50 13.30 1.58
N LYS A 91 -0.47 13.29 2.52
CA LYS A 91 -0.20 13.03 3.94
C LYS A 91 0.33 11.62 4.20
N LEU A 92 -0.14 10.61 3.46
CA LEU A 92 0.44 9.27 3.54
C LEU A 92 1.86 9.24 2.96
N MET A 93 2.12 9.98 1.88
CA MET A 93 3.47 10.12 1.33
C MET A 93 4.45 10.78 2.32
N GLU A 94 4.00 11.79 3.07
CA GLU A 94 4.79 12.40 4.15
C GLU A 94 5.20 11.38 5.23
N LEU A 95 4.36 10.37 5.51
CA LEU A 95 4.69 9.28 6.42
C LEU A 95 5.73 8.34 5.80
N LEU A 96 5.53 7.93 4.54
CA LEU A 96 6.47 7.05 3.83
C LEU A 96 7.85 7.68 3.61
N SER A 97 7.92 9.00 3.46
CA SER A 97 9.18 9.72 3.30
C SER A 97 10.13 9.56 4.50
N LYS A 98 9.59 9.12 5.66
CA LYS A 98 10.33 8.87 6.91
C LYS A 98 10.56 7.37 7.17
N ARG A 99 10.26 6.51 6.20
CA ARG A 99 10.36 5.04 6.28
C ARG A 99 11.36 4.51 5.26
N ASP A 100 11.68 3.23 5.44
CA ASP A 100 12.42 2.45 4.46
C ASP A 100 11.65 2.33 3.14
N ASP A 101 12.41 2.12 2.08
CA ASP A 101 11.93 2.00 0.71
C ASP A 101 11.18 0.68 0.46
N GLY A 102 10.46 0.59 -0.66
CA GLY A 102 9.76 -0.63 -1.07
C GLY A 102 8.46 -0.88 -0.30
N VAL A 103 7.70 0.18 -0.02
CA VAL A 103 6.47 0.08 0.78
C VAL A 103 5.29 0.76 0.10
N LEU A 104 4.12 0.11 0.18
CA LEU A 104 2.80 0.65 -0.14
C LEU A 104 1.99 0.78 1.14
N VAL A 105 1.35 1.94 1.34
CA VAL A 105 0.33 2.16 2.38
C VAL A 105 -0.98 2.60 1.76
N LEU A 106 -2.08 2.01 2.20
CA LEU A 106 -3.45 2.32 1.79
C LEU A 106 -4.30 2.56 3.04
N VAL A 107 -5.06 3.64 3.07
CA VAL A 107 -6.15 3.84 4.00
C VAL A 107 -7.47 3.78 3.25
N THR A 108 -8.36 2.92 3.72
CA THR A 108 -9.72 2.81 3.22
C THR A 108 -10.65 3.52 4.17
N ARG A 109 -11.50 4.41 3.62
CA ARG A 109 -12.59 5.04 4.36
C ARG A 109 -13.93 4.62 3.78
N TRP A 110 -14.81 4.13 4.65
CA TRP A 110 -16.24 4.01 4.40
C TRP A 110 -16.95 5.22 5.02
N TYR A 111 -17.58 6.05 4.21
CA TYR A 111 -18.24 7.28 4.64
C TYR A 111 -19.49 6.99 5.45
N GLY A 112 -19.64 7.66 6.60
CA GLY A 112 -20.75 7.44 7.53
C GLY A 112 -22.02 8.25 7.24
N GLY A 113 -22.04 9.02 6.15
CA GLY A 113 -23.15 9.91 5.80
C GLY A 113 -23.02 11.34 6.32
N VAL A 114 -22.07 11.63 7.21
CA VAL A 114 -21.83 12.99 7.74
C VAL A 114 -20.37 13.43 7.61
N SER A 115 -20.17 14.69 7.20
CA SER A 115 -18.84 15.28 7.11
C SER A 115 -18.22 15.43 8.50
N ILE A 116 -17.00 14.94 8.66
CA ILE A 116 -16.24 15.04 9.92
C ILE A 116 -15.12 16.09 9.83
N GLY A 117 -15.13 16.93 8.78
CA GLY A 117 -14.16 18.00 8.60
C GLY A 117 -12.72 17.49 8.64
N GLY A 118 -11.81 18.26 9.25
CA GLY A 118 -10.39 17.90 9.34
C GLY A 118 -10.09 16.62 10.13
N ALA A 119 -11.03 16.10 10.92
CA ALA A 119 -10.82 14.88 11.71
C ALA A 119 -10.49 13.67 10.82
N ARG A 120 -11.05 13.59 9.61
CA ARG A 120 -10.76 12.51 8.65
C ARG A 120 -9.28 12.40 8.33
N PHE A 121 -8.57 13.52 8.20
CA PHE A 121 -7.14 13.50 7.88
C PHE A 121 -6.31 13.02 9.07
N ARG A 122 -6.72 13.33 10.31
CA ARG A 122 -6.06 12.76 11.50
C ARG A 122 -6.24 11.25 11.56
N HIS A 123 -7.43 10.75 11.23
CA HIS A 123 -7.70 9.31 11.17
C HIS A 123 -6.94 8.62 10.05
N ILE A 124 -6.86 9.23 8.87
CA ILE A 124 -6.05 8.74 7.73
C ILE A 124 -4.58 8.59 8.16
N VAL A 125 -3.99 9.66 8.70
CA VAL A 125 -2.59 9.64 9.15
C VAL A 125 -2.37 8.59 10.25
N ARG A 126 -3.27 8.50 11.23
CA ARG A 126 -3.15 7.55 12.33
C ARG A 126 -3.22 6.10 11.84
N CYS A 127 -4.23 5.75 11.05
CA CYS A 127 -4.36 4.41 10.47
C CYS A 127 -3.16 4.05 9.59
N GLY A 128 -2.68 4.98 8.75
CA GLY A 128 -1.50 4.77 7.93
C GLY A 128 -0.25 4.48 8.77
N GLN A 129 0.01 5.31 9.78
CA GLN A 129 1.15 5.13 10.69
C GLN A 129 1.08 3.82 11.47
N GLU A 130 -0.10 3.44 11.99
CA GLU A 130 -0.29 2.19 12.73
C GLU A 130 -0.08 0.96 11.84
N ALA A 131 -0.53 0.98 10.59
CA ALA A 131 -0.27 -0.10 9.63
C ALA A 131 1.22 -0.22 9.32
N LEU A 132 1.89 0.90 9.01
CA LEU A 132 3.33 0.94 8.77
C LEU A 132 4.15 0.45 9.97
N THR A 133 3.70 0.71 11.20
CA THR A 133 4.41 0.27 12.43
C THR A 133 4.34 -1.23 12.63
N GLN A 134 3.32 -1.88 12.10
CA GLN A 134 3.17 -3.33 12.15
C GLN A 134 3.93 -4.03 11.03
N LEU A 135 4.24 -3.32 9.94
CA LEU A 135 5.06 -3.82 8.83
C LEU A 135 6.52 -3.92 9.28
N LYS A 136 7.00 -5.16 9.42
CA LYS A 136 8.37 -5.50 9.81
C LYS A 136 9.27 -5.71 8.60
#